data_AF-A0A1I0QJQ9-F1
#
_entry.id   AF-A0A1I0QJQ9-F1
#
_cell.length_a   1.000
_cell.length_b   1.000
_cell.length_c   1.000
_cell.angle_alpha   90.00
_cell.angle_beta   90.00
_cell.angle_gamma   90.00
#
_symmetry.space_group_name_H-M   'P 1'
#
loop_
_entity.id
_entity.type
_entity.pdbx_description
1 polymer ?
#
loop_
_entity_poly.entity_id
_entity_poly.type
_entity_poly.pdbx_seq_one_letter_code
_entity_poly.pdbx_strand_id
1 'polypeptide(L)'
;MAKTYKVTYKPYFNERIKPVRFHGKDVHPLYMQVTFDRKSIFFKSYYFDLFSRPKYAELETSIEQIKEQESRLIEYIVDKNTDAFSLEEFAKEYKYLATDLLEPMDERFKDYLVDFFMDEGIPRYAGIVRAIYDSLTAMQIVDTFKTSFKPELYDKMIEHAIYYAPPYIPLVDFIRQQRPNGLISFPVFEWKQPGTAATLEKFLATSFPEYKISEVKKSIERYIERI
;
A
#
# COMPACT_ATOMS: atom_id res chain seq x y z
N MET A 1 -33.47 24.59 -12.55
CA MET A 1 -32.89 23.24 -12.36
C MET A 1 -31.39 23.39 -12.31
N ALA A 2 -30.75 23.08 -11.18
CA ALA A 2 -29.29 23.12 -11.09
C ALA A 2 -28.71 22.06 -12.06
N LYS A 3 -27.73 22.44 -12.89
CA LYS A 3 -27.01 21.47 -13.71
C LYS A 3 -26.22 20.57 -12.77
N THR A 4 -26.57 19.29 -12.71
CA THR A 4 -25.73 18.29 -12.04
C THR A 4 -24.53 18.06 -12.93
N TYR A 5 -23.40 18.68 -12.60
CA TYR A 5 -22.17 18.54 -13.38
C TYR A 5 -21.56 17.16 -13.10
N LYS A 6 -21.47 16.33 -14.15
CA LYS A 6 -20.90 14.99 -14.05
C LYS A 6 -19.37 15.08 -14.05
N VAL A 7 -18.73 14.51 -13.02
CA VAL A 7 -17.28 14.27 -13.02
C VAL A 7 -16.96 13.14 -14.00
N THR A 8 -15.94 13.33 -14.83
CA THR A 8 -15.42 12.29 -15.72
C THR A 8 -13.92 12.18 -15.54
N TYR A 9 -13.37 10.98 -15.65
CA TYR A 9 -11.93 10.76 -15.59
C TYR A 9 -11.48 9.75 -16.64
N LYS A 10 -10.21 9.82 -17.01
CA LYS A 10 -9.57 8.79 -17.84
C LYS A 10 -8.09 8.62 -17.50
N PRO A 11 -7.60 7.37 -17.41
CA PRO A 11 -6.17 7.09 -17.39
C PRO A 11 -5.57 7.29 -18.78
N TYR A 12 -4.33 7.79 -18.86
CA TYR A 12 -3.57 7.85 -20.10
C TYR A 12 -2.06 7.77 -19.81
N PHE A 13 -1.29 7.24 -20.76
CA PHE A 13 0.16 7.25 -20.67
C PHE A 13 0.71 8.58 -21.21
N ASN A 14 1.62 9.20 -20.46
CA ASN A 14 2.20 10.48 -20.85
C ASN A 14 3.43 10.30 -21.74
N GLU A 15 3.19 10.21 -23.05
CA GLU A 15 4.23 10.00 -24.07
C GLU A 15 5.23 11.16 -24.21
N ARG A 16 4.93 12.32 -23.63
CA ARG A 16 5.84 13.48 -23.62
C ARG A 16 6.96 13.34 -22.60
N ILE A 17 6.83 12.42 -21.65
CA ILE A 17 7.83 12.14 -20.61
C ILE A 17 8.57 10.86 -21.01
N LYS A 18 9.87 10.81 -20.74
CA LYS A 18 10.68 9.61 -21.01
C LYS A 18 10.05 8.37 -20.34
N PRO A 19 10.07 7.20 -21.01
CA PRO A 19 9.67 5.95 -20.40
C PRO A 19 10.45 5.69 -19.10
N VAL A 20 9.77 5.06 -18.16
CA VAL A 20 10.37 4.55 -16.91
C VAL A 20 10.30 3.03 -16.92
N ARG A 21 11.19 2.40 -16.16
CA ARG A 21 11.18 0.95 -16.00
C ARG A 21 10.01 0.56 -15.10
N PHE A 22 9.07 -0.21 -15.63
CA PHE A 22 7.99 -0.84 -14.89
C PHE A 22 8.10 -2.34 -15.09
N HIS A 23 8.54 -3.07 -14.05
CA HIS A 23 8.52 -4.54 -14.01
C HIS A 23 9.24 -5.16 -15.23
N GLY A 24 10.44 -4.65 -15.54
CA GLY A 24 11.24 -5.15 -16.65
C GLY A 24 10.83 -4.65 -18.04
N LYS A 25 9.87 -3.74 -18.15
CA LYS A 25 9.43 -3.11 -19.42
C LYS A 25 9.56 -1.59 -19.35
N ASP A 26 9.85 -0.97 -20.47
CA ASP A 26 9.89 0.49 -20.56
C ASP A 26 8.48 0.98 -20.89
N VAL A 27 7.90 1.74 -19.97
CA VAL A 27 6.51 2.19 -20.05
C VAL A 27 6.47 3.70 -19.79
N HIS A 28 5.72 4.44 -20.60
CA HIS A 28 5.48 5.85 -20.30
C HIS A 28 4.70 6.00 -18.99
N PRO A 29 4.99 7.02 -18.16
CA PRO A 29 4.29 7.19 -16.89
C PRO A 29 2.77 7.28 -17.04
N LEU A 30 2.02 6.58 -16.18
CA LEU A 30 0.57 6.66 -16.14
C LEU A 30 0.11 7.95 -15.45
N TYR A 31 -0.80 8.67 -16.10
CA TYR A 31 -1.42 9.89 -15.63
C TYR A 31 -2.94 9.74 -15.61
N MET A 32 -3.58 10.53 -14.76
CA MET A 32 -5.03 10.65 -14.68
C MET A 32 -5.43 12.04 -15.15
N GLN A 33 -6.42 12.10 -16.03
CA GLN A 33 -7.16 13.33 -16.33
C GLN A 33 -8.49 13.26 -15.60
N VAL A 34 -8.80 14.28 -14.79
CA VAL A 34 -10.10 14.44 -14.12
C VAL A 34 -10.72 15.73 -14.60
N THR A 35 -11.97 15.67 -15.04
CA THR A 35 -12.71 16.78 -15.63
C THR A 35 -13.99 17.04 -14.86
N PHE A 36 -14.20 18.30 -14.47
CA PHE A 36 -15.40 18.80 -13.82
C PHE A 36 -15.69 20.23 -14.32
N ASP A 37 -16.95 20.52 -14.66
CA ASP A 37 -17.38 21.82 -15.22
C ASP A 37 -16.48 22.33 -16.36
N ARG A 38 -16.20 21.47 -17.34
CA ARG A 38 -15.34 21.74 -18.52
C ARG A 38 -13.88 22.08 -18.20
N LYS A 39 -13.48 22.09 -16.93
CA LYS A 39 -12.09 22.25 -16.49
C LYS A 39 -11.49 20.88 -16.25
N SER A 40 -10.21 20.72 -16.57
CA SER A 40 -9.47 19.48 -16.35
C SER A 40 -8.23 19.74 -15.52
N ILE A 41 -7.93 18.80 -14.62
CA ILE A 41 -6.62 18.67 -14.00
C ILE A 41 -5.96 17.38 -14.49
N PHE A 42 -4.63 17.37 -14.43
CA PHE A 42 -3.79 16.26 -14.86
C PHE A 42 -2.76 15.98 -13.77
N PHE A 43 -2.62 14.73 -13.37
CA PHE A 43 -1.65 14.33 -12.36
C PHE A 43 -1.11 12.93 -12.64
N LYS A 44 0.10 12.65 -12.15
CA LYS A 44 0.70 11.32 -12.22
C LYS A 44 -0.04 10.39 -11.27
N SER A 45 -0.33 9.17 -11.70
CA SER A 45 -0.92 8.13 -10.85
C SER A 45 0.01 7.82 -9.66
N TYR A 46 -0.55 7.88 -8.45
CA TYR A 46 0.18 7.54 -7.22
C TYR A 46 0.60 6.07 -7.23
N TYR A 47 -0.33 5.17 -7.57
CA TYR A 47 -0.06 3.73 -7.56
C TYR A 47 0.93 3.34 -8.66
N PHE A 48 0.90 3.99 -9.83
CA PHE A 48 1.94 3.78 -10.83
C PHE A 48 3.33 4.16 -10.29
N ASP A 49 3.46 5.31 -9.63
CA ASP A 49 4.74 5.74 -9.06
C ASP A 49 5.23 4.78 -7.97
N LEU A 50 4.34 4.36 -7.07
CA LEU A 50 4.64 3.41 -5.99
C LEU A 50 5.10 2.06 -6.56
N PHE A 51 4.29 1.43 -7.39
CA PHE A 51 4.56 0.08 -7.92
C PHE A 51 5.61 0.06 -9.04
N SER A 52 6.10 1.22 -9.50
CA SER A 52 7.30 1.30 -10.34
C SER A 52 8.59 1.09 -9.56
N ARG A 53 8.57 1.19 -8.21
CA ARG A 53 9.78 1.07 -7.39
C ARG A 53 10.37 -0.36 -7.48
N PRO A 54 11.70 -0.51 -7.41
CA PRO A 54 12.35 -1.82 -7.59
C PRO A 54 11.81 -2.92 -6.68
N LYS A 55 11.54 -2.63 -5.40
CA LYS A 55 11.00 -3.60 -4.44
C LYS A 55 9.67 -4.26 -4.81
N TYR A 56 8.91 -3.66 -5.73
CA TYR A 56 7.63 -4.21 -6.18
C TYR A 56 7.73 -4.97 -7.51
N ALA A 57 8.92 -5.04 -8.13
CA ALA A 57 9.07 -5.60 -9.47
C ALA A 57 8.72 -7.10 -9.58
N GLU A 58 8.76 -7.84 -8.46
CA GLU A 58 8.39 -9.27 -8.42
C GLU A 58 6.93 -9.49 -8.01
N LEU A 59 6.24 -8.45 -7.50
CA LEU A 59 4.80 -8.55 -7.29
C LEU A 59 4.16 -8.36 -8.66
N GLU A 60 3.61 -9.42 -9.29
CA GLU A 60 3.05 -9.43 -10.65
C GLU A 60 1.93 -8.38 -10.90
N THR A 61 2.29 -7.11 -10.85
CA THR A 61 1.39 -5.97 -10.83
C THR A 61 1.22 -5.47 -12.25
N SER A 62 0.01 -5.52 -12.74
CA SER A 62 -0.38 -5.02 -14.05
C SER A 62 -0.80 -3.55 -13.99
N ILE A 63 -0.70 -2.89 -15.14
CA ILE A 63 -1.24 -1.53 -15.31
C ILE A 63 -2.76 -1.54 -15.15
N GLU A 64 -3.43 -2.62 -15.52
CA GLU A 64 -4.87 -2.80 -15.39
C GLU A 64 -5.31 -2.75 -13.93
N GLN A 65 -4.60 -3.44 -13.03
CA GLN A 65 -4.86 -3.35 -11.58
C GLN A 65 -4.60 -1.94 -11.05
N ILE A 66 -3.55 -1.25 -11.53
CA ILE A 66 -3.30 0.16 -11.20
C ILE A 66 -4.47 1.05 -11.62
N LYS A 67 -4.97 0.90 -12.85
CA LYS A 67 -6.12 1.68 -13.35
C LYS A 67 -7.40 1.39 -12.55
N GLU A 68 -7.62 0.13 -12.17
CA GLU A 68 -8.75 -0.26 -11.33
C GLU A 68 -8.68 0.42 -9.96
N GLN A 69 -7.51 0.40 -9.30
CA GLN A 69 -7.33 1.05 -8.01
C GLN A 69 -7.47 2.57 -8.09
N GLU A 70 -6.91 3.20 -9.12
CA GLU A 70 -7.13 4.63 -9.39
C GLU A 70 -8.61 4.95 -9.58
N SER A 71 -9.35 4.12 -10.32
CA SER A 71 -10.78 4.31 -10.53
C SER A 71 -11.57 4.23 -9.23
N ARG A 72 -11.31 3.21 -8.41
CA ARG A 72 -11.96 3.04 -7.09
C ARG A 72 -11.73 4.23 -6.17
N LEU A 73 -10.51 4.77 -6.14
CA LEU A 73 -10.20 5.96 -5.34
C LEU A 73 -10.93 7.20 -5.88
N ILE A 74 -10.90 7.42 -7.19
CA ILE A 74 -11.56 8.58 -7.80
C ILE A 74 -13.06 8.55 -7.55
N GLU A 75 -13.71 7.39 -7.77
CA GLU A 75 -15.13 7.18 -7.49
C GLU A 75 -15.44 7.46 -6.02
N TYR A 76 -14.64 6.94 -5.09
CA TYR A 76 -14.80 7.21 -3.66
C TYR A 76 -14.75 8.70 -3.32
N ILE A 77 -13.80 9.46 -3.88
CA ILE A 77 -13.69 10.91 -3.65
C ILE A 77 -14.89 11.66 -4.23
N VAL A 78 -15.33 11.26 -5.43
CA VAL A 78 -16.48 11.87 -6.12
C VAL A 78 -17.75 11.64 -5.30
N ASP A 79 -18.02 10.40 -4.89
CA ASP A 79 -19.22 10.05 -4.13
C ASP A 79 -19.26 10.76 -2.77
N LYS A 80 -18.10 10.83 -2.09
CA LYS A 80 -17.93 11.54 -0.82
C LYS A 80 -18.22 13.05 -0.92
N ASN A 81 -18.05 13.65 -2.10
CA ASN A 81 -18.14 15.10 -2.31
C ASN A 81 -19.27 15.51 -3.28
N THR A 82 -20.29 14.68 -3.43
CA THR A 82 -21.35 14.84 -4.45
C THR A 82 -21.95 16.25 -4.51
N ASP A 83 -22.16 16.91 -3.37
CA ASP A 83 -22.83 18.22 -3.30
C ASP A 83 -21.89 19.43 -3.41
N ALA A 84 -20.58 19.24 -3.18
CA ALA A 84 -19.61 20.33 -3.05
C ALA A 84 -18.31 20.07 -3.83
N PHE A 85 -18.35 19.22 -4.86
CA PHE A 85 -17.18 18.82 -5.61
C PHE A 85 -16.46 20.02 -6.24
N SER A 86 -15.14 20.08 -6.07
CA SER A 86 -14.25 20.98 -6.81
C SER A 86 -12.97 20.25 -7.17
N LEU A 87 -12.32 20.67 -8.26
CA LEU A 87 -11.04 20.09 -8.69
C LEU A 87 -9.91 20.36 -7.69
N GLU A 88 -9.97 21.48 -6.96
CA GLU A 88 -9.00 21.80 -5.93
C GLU A 88 -9.12 20.86 -4.73
N GLU A 89 -10.35 20.67 -4.22
CA GLU A 89 -10.59 19.76 -3.10
C GLU A 89 -10.31 18.31 -3.49
N PHE A 90 -10.73 17.90 -4.69
CA PHE A 90 -10.39 16.59 -5.23
C PHE A 90 -8.87 16.33 -5.22
N ALA A 91 -8.05 17.30 -5.63
CA ALA A 91 -6.60 17.12 -5.68
C ALA A 91 -5.98 16.97 -4.28
N LYS A 92 -6.50 17.71 -3.29
CA LYS A 92 -6.09 17.59 -1.88
C LYS A 92 -6.47 16.23 -1.32
N GLU A 93 -7.73 15.83 -1.51
CA GLU A 93 -8.26 14.54 -1.08
C GLU A 93 -7.50 13.39 -1.72
N TYR A 94 -7.25 13.44 -3.04
CA TYR A 94 -6.51 12.40 -3.76
C TYR A 94 -5.14 12.17 -3.14
N LYS A 95 -4.37 13.24 -2.87
CA LYS A 95 -3.02 13.11 -2.29
C LYS A 95 -3.05 12.40 -0.94
N TYR A 96 -4.01 12.74 -0.08
CA TYR A 96 -4.15 12.13 1.24
C TYR A 96 -4.66 10.68 1.15
N LEU A 97 -5.76 10.47 0.42
CA LEU A 97 -6.50 9.21 0.36
C LEU A 97 -5.80 8.12 -0.47
N ALA A 98 -4.98 8.50 -1.44
CA ALA A 98 -4.18 7.54 -2.23
C ALA A 98 -3.08 6.88 -1.41
N THR A 99 -2.60 7.54 -0.36
CA THR A 99 -1.40 7.13 0.40
C THR A 99 -1.55 5.70 0.90
N ASP A 100 -0.62 4.84 0.50
CA ASP A 100 -0.57 3.44 0.92
C ASP A 100 0.01 3.32 2.34
N LEU A 101 -0.75 2.70 3.24
CA LEU A 101 -0.33 2.50 4.63
C LEU A 101 0.68 1.37 4.77
N LEU A 102 0.73 0.44 3.82
CA LEU A 102 1.71 -0.65 3.84
C LEU A 102 3.12 -0.16 3.56
N GLU A 103 3.29 0.91 2.77
CA GLU A 103 4.60 1.40 2.38
C GLU A 103 5.50 1.84 3.56
N PRO A 104 5.06 2.74 4.46
CA PRO A 104 5.87 3.10 5.63
C PRO A 104 5.93 1.98 6.68
N MET A 105 4.98 1.03 6.66
CA MET A 105 5.03 -0.16 7.52
C MET A 105 6.05 -1.19 7.03
N ASP A 106 6.22 -1.34 5.71
CA ASP A 106 7.21 -2.20 5.05
C ASP A 106 8.62 -1.80 5.48
N GLU A 107 8.95 -0.51 5.34
CA GLU A 107 10.23 0.05 5.76
C GLU A 107 10.49 -0.19 7.24
N ARG A 108 9.49 0.11 8.09
CA ARG A 108 9.63 -0.07 9.53
C ARG A 108 9.72 -1.53 9.95
N PHE A 109 9.11 -2.45 9.21
CA PHE A 109 9.25 -3.88 9.45
C PHE A 109 10.65 -4.37 9.07
N LYS A 110 11.28 -3.82 8.02
CA LYS A 110 12.69 -4.11 7.70
C LYS A 110 13.64 -3.60 8.77
N ASP A 111 13.39 -2.42 9.32
CA ASP A 111 14.15 -1.92 10.48
C ASP A 111 14.08 -2.90 11.65
N TYR A 112 12.87 -3.40 11.93
CA TYR A 112 12.65 -4.44 12.94
C TYR A 112 13.49 -5.71 12.66
N LEU A 113 13.53 -6.19 11.41
CA LEU A 113 14.34 -7.36 11.05
C LEU A 113 15.84 -7.11 11.29
N VAL A 114 16.32 -5.91 10.98
CA VAL A 114 17.70 -5.49 11.27
C VAL A 114 17.97 -5.56 12.77
N ASP A 115 17.11 -4.96 13.59
CA ASP A 115 17.26 -4.93 15.04
C ASP A 115 17.22 -6.34 15.64
N PHE A 116 16.26 -7.17 15.21
CA PHE A 116 16.13 -8.57 15.64
C PHE A 116 17.43 -9.36 15.42
N PHE A 117 18.04 -9.29 14.24
CA PHE A 117 19.29 -10.02 13.98
C PHE A 117 20.50 -9.48 14.74
N MET A 118 20.51 -8.18 15.07
CA MET A 118 21.53 -7.61 15.93
C MET A 118 21.42 -8.17 17.35
N ASP A 119 20.20 -8.22 17.89
CA ASP A 119 19.91 -8.69 19.25
C ASP A 119 20.12 -10.21 19.40
N GLU A 120 19.82 -10.99 18.36
CA GLU A 120 20.10 -12.43 18.31
C GLU A 120 21.60 -12.77 18.14
N GLY A 121 22.47 -11.76 18.05
CA GLY A 121 23.92 -11.96 17.91
C GLY A 121 24.33 -12.46 16.52
N ILE A 122 23.50 -12.21 15.49
CA ILE A 122 23.73 -12.63 14.10
C ILE A 122 23.81 -11.43 13.14
N PRO A 123 24.69 -10.43 13.40
CA PRO A 123 24.67 -9.13 12.72
C PRO A 123 24.92 -9.18 11.20
N ARG A 124 25.45 -10.30 10.68
CA ARG A 124 25.59 -10.49 9.23
C ARG A 124 24.23 -10.55 8.52
N TYR A 125 23.21 -11.15 9.15
CA TYR A 125 21.85 -11.14 8.60
C TYR A 125 21.25 -9.74 8.60
N ALA A 126 21.51 -8.94 9.64
CA ALA A 126 21.14 -7.52 9.65
C ALA A 126 21.78 -6.76 8.48
N GLY A 127 23.06 -7.03 8.19
CA GLY A 127 23.76 -6.49 7.03
C GLY A 127 23.13 -6.89 5.69
N ILE A 128 22.69 -8.14 5.56
CA ILE A 128 21.99 -8.64 4.36
C ILE A 128 20.66 -7.91 4.17
N VAL A 129 19.84 -7.79 5.23
CA VAL A 129 18.56 -7.06 5.17
C VAL A 129 18.77 -5.61 4.71
N ARG A 130 19.80 -4.93 5.22
CA ARG A 130 20.15 -3.57 4.77
C ARG A 130 20.58 -3.53 3.31
N ALA A 131 21.34 -4.52 2.84
CA ALA A 131 21.81 -4.56 1.46
C ALA A 131 20.67 -4.76 0.45
N ILE A 132 19.57 -5.41 0.85
CA ILE A 132 18.41 -5.69 0.00
C ILE A 132 17.20 -4.77 0.28
N TYR A 133 17.38 -3.76 1.13
CA TYR A 133 16.29 -2.94 1.69
C TYR A 133 15.39 -2.29 0.61
N ASP A 134 16.00 -1.74 -0.44
CA ASP A 134 15.30 -1.06 -1.54
C ASP A 134 14.82 -2.01 -2.65
N SER A 135 15.28 -3.26 -2.62
CA SER A 135 15.11 -4.23 -3.69
C SER A 135 14.01 -5.25 -3.42
N LEU A 136 13.64 -5.47 -2.16
CA LEU A 136 12.60 -6.43 -1.77
C LEU A 136 11.67 -5.81 -0.73
N THR A 137 10.40 -6.20 -0.73
CA THR A 137 9.48 -5.92 0.39
C THR A 137 9.85 -6.76 1.61
N ALA A 138 9.43 -6.31 2.80
CA ALA A 138 9.56 -7.04 4.04
C ALA A 138 8.89 -8.42 3.93
N MET A 139 7.75 -8.52 3.22
CA MET A 139 7.05 -9.79 3.05
C MET A 139 7.89 -10.79 2.23
N GLN A 140 8.52 -10.35 1.13
CA GLN A 140 9.42 -11.23 0.36
C GLN A 140 10.61 -11.72 1.20
N ILE A 141 11.15 -10.86 2.06
CA ILE A 141 12.25 -11.22 2.97
C ILE A 141 11.75 -12.28 3.98
N VAL A 142 10.60 -12.04 4.61
CA VAL A 142 9.98 -12.97 5.58
C VAL A 142 9.65 -14.31 4.93
N ASP A 143 9.08 -14.32 3.73
CA ASP A 143 8.74 -15.53 2.98
C ASP A 143 10.00 -16.33 2.62
N THR A 144 11.09 -15.64 2.27
CA THR A 144 12.39 -16.28 2.04
C THR A 144 12.92 -16.93 3.33
N PHE A 145 12.84 -16.24 4.47
CA PHE A 145 13.30 -16.78 5.75
C PHE A 145 12.48 -17.97 6.22
N LYS A 146 11.17 -17.98 5.96
CA LYS A 146 10.28 -19.11 6.30
C LYS A 146 10.76 -20.45 5.75
N THR A 147 11.38 -20.44 4.56
CA THR A 147 11.85 -21.66 3.89
C THR A 147 13.33 -21.96 4.13
N SER A 148 14.12 -20.94 4.52
CA SER A 148 15.59 -21.05 4.58
C SER A 148 16.14 -21.11 6.00
N PHE A 149 15.41 -20.62 7.00
CA PHE A 149 15.85 -20.64 8.39
C PHE A 149 15.49 -21.94 9.09
N LYS A 150 16.17 -22.17 10.22
CA LYS A 150 15.71 -23.16 11.19
C LYS A 150 14.34 -22.71 11.73
N PRO A 151 13.36 -23.62 11.87
CA PRO A 151 12.02 -23.27 12.36
C PRO A 151 12.05 -22.45 13.64
N GLU A 152 12.92 -22.81 14.60
CA GLU A 152 12.97 -22.14 15.91
C GLU A 152 13.37 -20.67 15.82
N LEU A 153 14.28 -20.32 14.88
CA LEU A 153 14.69 -18.93 14.67
C LEU A 153 13.61 -18.14 13.96
N TYR A 154 12.95 -18.76 12.97
CA TYR A 154 11.84 -18.13 12.26
C TYR A 154 10.65 -17.87 13.18
N ASP A 155 10.24 -18.86 13.97
CA ASP A 155 9.13 -18.75 14.90
C ASP A 155 9.42 -17.66 15.94
N LYS A 156 10.63 -17.64 16.51
CA LYS A 156 11.06 -16.56 17.41
C LYS A 156 10.99 -15.18 16.77
N MET A 157 11.42 -15.05 15.51
CA MET A 157 11.34 -13.79 14.76
C MET A 157 9.89 -13.33 14.57
N ILE A 158 8.98 -14.25 14.23
CA ILE A 158 7.56 -13.93 14.04
C ILE A 158 6.89 -13.57 15.37
N GLU A 159 7.14 -14.36 16.43
CA GLU A 159 6.61 -14.09 17.77
C GLU A 159 7.06 -12.73 18.30
N HIS A 160 8.33 -12.39 18.10
CA HIS A 160 8.88 -11.10 18.52
C HIS A 160 8.30 -9.95 17.67
N ALA A 161 8.00 -10.18 16.39
CA ALA A 161 7.44 -9.15 15.50
C ALA A 161 6.06 -8.66 15.97
N ILE A 162 5.27 -9.50 16.64
CA ILE A 162 3.96 -9.14 17.19
C ILE A 162 4.05 -7.93 18.13
N TYR A 163 5.15 -7.82 18.89
CA TYR A 163 5.31 -6.81 19.93
C TYR A 163 6.15 -5.61 19.50
N TYR A 164 7.11 -5.80 18.59
CA TYR A 164 8.12 -4.81 18.25
C TYR A 164 8.04 -4.27 16.82
N ALA A 165 7.33 -4.96 15.93
CA ALA A 165 7.16 -4.55 14.54
C ALA A 165 5.78 -3.90 14.32
N PRO A 166 5.59 -3.11 13.25
CA PRO A 166 4.23 -2.76 12.81
C PRO A 166 3.47 -4.05 12.41
N PRO A 167 2.14 -4.04 12.41
CA PRO A 167 1.31 -5.19 12.02
C PRO A 167 1.30 -5.39 10.49
N TYR A 168 2.46 -5.34 9.85
CA TYR A 168 2.63 -5.39 8.41
C TYR A 168 2.21 -6.75 7.83
N ILE A 169 2.73 -7.86 8.39
CA ILE A 169 2.39 -9.23 7.95
C ILE A 169 0.87 -9.47 7.94
N PRO A 170 0.13 -9.30 9.07
CA PRO A 170 -1.30 -9.56 9.06
C PRO A 170 -2.08 -8.61 8.14
N LEU A 171 -1.61 -7.37 7.94
CA LEU A 171 -2.25 -6.46 7.00
C LEU A 171 -2.03 -6.87 5.54
N VAL A 172 -0.83 -7.31 5.17
CA VAL A 172 -0.56 -7.84 3.82
C VAL A 172 -1.45 -9.05 3.54
N ASP A 173 -1.54 -9.99 4.48
CA ASP A 173 -2.36 -11.20 4.31
C ASP A 173 -3.86 -10.89 4.29
N PHE A 174 -4.31 -9.90 5.08
CA PHE A 174 -5.68 -9.39 4.99
C PHE A 174 -5.99 -8.88 3.58
N ILE A 175 -5.11 -8.07 2.98
CA ILE A 175 -5.30 -7.55 1.62
C ILE A 175 -5.30 -8.67 0.58
N ARG A 176 -4.36 -9.61 0.67
CA ARG A 176 -4.32 -10.79 -0.23
C ARG A 176 -5.60 -11.62 -0.14
N GLN A 177 -6.19 -11.78 1.05
CA GLN A 177 -7.46 -12.49 1.18
C GLN A 177 -8.63 -11.72 0.58
N GLN A 178 -8.70 -10.40 0.79
CA GLN A 178 -9.79 -9.59 0.25
C GLN A 178 -9.71 -9.45 -1.28
N ARG A 179 -8.49 -9.40 -1.83
CA ARG A 179 -8.20 -9.20 -3.25
C ARG A 179 -7.03 -10.07 -3.72
N PRO A 180 -7.27 -11.37 -3.95
CA PRO A 180 -6.21 -12.29 -4.39
C PRO A 180 -5.52 -11.86 -5.70
N ASN A 181 -6.26 -11.21 -6.59
CA ASN A 181 -5.76 -10.72 -7.87
C ASN A 181 -5.67 -9.18 -7.90
N GLY A 182 -5.72 -8.50 -6.76
CA GLY A 182 -5.63 -7.04 -6.70
C GLY A 182 -4.23 -6.54 -6.39
N LEU A 183 -4.09 -5.22 -6.39
CA LEU A 183 -2.90 -4.57 -5.87
C LEU A 183 -2.73 -4.87 -4.38
N ILE A 184 -1.51 -5.25 -3.99
CA ILE A 184 -1.13 -5.39 -2.58
C ILE A 184 -0.85 -3.98 -2.03
N SER A 185 -1.91 -3.22 -1.81
CA SER A 185 -1.88 -1.92 -1.15
C SER A 185 -3.05 -1.82 -0.16
N PHE A 186 -2.85 -1.02 0.89
CA PHE A 186 -3.88 -0.66 1.84
C PHE A 186 -3.93 0.87 2.00
N PRO A 187 -4.49 1.57 1.01
CA PRO A 187 -4.56 3.02 1.05
C PRO A 187 -5.53 3.54 2.11
N VAL A 188 -5.30 4.78 2.55
CA VAL A 188 -6.10 5.46 3.58
C VAL A 188 -7.60 5.41 3.29
N PHE A 189 -8.02 5.54 2.02
CA PHE A 189 -9.44 5.50 1.69
C PHE A 189 -10.10 4.16 2.02
N GLU A 190 -9.39 3.04 1.86
CA GLU A 190 -9.94 1.71 2.16
C GLU A 190 -10.06 1.48 3.66
N TRP A 191 -9.10 1.98 4.43
CA TRP A 191 -9.21 1.98 5.89
C TRP A 191 -10.45 2.75 6.36
N LYS A 192 -10.73 3.89 5.72
CA LYS A 192 -11.89 4.75 6.03
C LYS A 192 -13.22 4.19 5.53
N GLN A 193 -13.24 3.14 4.71
CA GLN A 193 -14.50 2.57 4.25
C GLN A 193 -15.30 1.95 5.42
N PRO A 194 -16.63 2.14 5.44
CA PRO A 194 -17.47 1.50 6.43
C PRO A 194 -17.29 -0.02 6.44
N GLY A 195 -17.07 -0.58 7.62
CA GLY A 195 -16.94 -2.03 7.82
C GLY A 195 -15.52 -2.59 7.68
N THR A 196 -14.56 -1.88 7.07
CA THR A 196 -13.17 -2.37 6.93
C THR A 196 -12.57 -2.79 8.28
N ALA A 197 -12.72 -1.95 9.30
CA ALA A 197 -12.24 -2.24 10.65
C ALA A 197 -12.86 -3.49 11.28
N ALA A 198 -14.15 -3.76 11.03
CA ALA A 198 -14.84 -4.93 11.54
C ALA A 198 -14.47 -6.21 10.77
N THR A 199 -14.25 -6.09 9.46
CA THR A 199 -13.74 -7.20 8.62
C THR A 199 -12.32 -7.56 9.04
N LEU A 200 -11.45 -6.58 9.27
CA LEU A 200 -10.10 -6.80 9.78
C LEU A 200 -10.13 -7.48 11.15
N GLU A 201 -11.01 -7.06 12.06
CA GLU A 201 -11.16 -7.69 13.38
C GLU A 201 -11.51 -9.18 13.29
N LYS A 202 -12.47 -9.54 12.43
CA LYS A 202 -12.85 -10.93 12.19
C LYS A 202 -11.71 -11.75 11.57
N PHE A 203 -10.97 -11.14 10.65
CA PHE A 203 -9.80 -11.75 10.03
C PHE A 203 -8.71 -12.05 11.07
N LEU A 204 -8.34 -11.06 11.89
CA LEU A 204 -7.32 -11.24 12.93
C LEU A 204 -7.73 -12.32 13.93
N ALA A 205 -8.99 -12.31 14.38
CA ALA A 205 -9.47 -13.32 15.32
C ALA A 205 -9.36 -14.77 14.79
N THR A 206 -9.33 -14.95 13.47
CA THR A 206 -9.27 -16.28 12.84
C THR A 206 -7.85 -16.66 12.44
N SER A 207 -7.12 -15.75 11.79
CA SER A 207 -5.84 -16.04 11.12
C SER A 207 -4.62 -15.58 11.93
N PHE A 208 -4.79 -14.61 12.82
CA PHE A 208 -3.73 -13.95 13.59
C PHE A 208 -4.22 -13.61 15.01
N PRO A 209 -4.71 -14.60 15.80
CA PRO A 209 -5.37 -14.36 17.08
C PRO A 209 -4.49 -13.66 18.13
N GLU A 210 -3.17 -13.72 17.96
CA GLU A 210 -2.17 -13.04 18.77
C GLU A 210 -2.15 -11.51 18.56
N TYR A 211 -2.66 -11.02 17.42
CA TYR A 211 -2.77 -9.59 17.14
C TYR A 211 -4.08 -9.01 17.68
N LYS A 212 -3.98 -8.17 18.71
CA LYS A 212 -5.12 -7.42 19.25
C LYS A 212 -5.54 -6.32 18.27
N ILE A 213 -6.81 -6.35 17.84
CA ILE A 213 -7.36 -5.34 16.92
C ILE A 213 -7.18 -3.90 17.42
N SER A 214 -7.24 -3.66 18.74
CA SER A 214 -7.03 -2.34 19.32
C SER A 214 -5.63 -1.79 19.04
N GLU A 215 -4.60 -2.64 19.12
CA GLU A 215 -3.22 -2.26 18.84
C GLU A 215 -2.98 -2.10 17.34
N VAL A 216 -3.57 -2.96 16.51
CA VAL A 216 -3.49 -2.83 15.05
C VAL A 216 -4.12 -1.52 14.58
N LYS A 217 -5.33 -1.20 15.06
CA LYS A 217 -6.01 0.09 14.82
C LYS A 217 -5.14 1.26 15.23
N LYS A 218 -4.65 1.26 16.47
CA LYS A 218 -3.77 2.31 16.98
C LYS A 218 -2.51 2.46 16.13
N SER A 219 -1.96 1.36 15.64
CA SER A 219 -0.81 1.41 14.73
C SER A 219 -1.17 2.11 13.42
N ILE A 220 -2.26 1.69 12.77
CA ILE A 220 -2.75 2.32 11.53
C ILE A 220 -2.97 3.83 11.71
N GLU A 221 -3.67 4.25 12.77
CA GLU A 221 -3.94 5.66 13.04
C GLU A 221 -2.66 6.48 13.22
N ARG A 222 -1.63 5.94 13.89
CA ARG A 222 -0.32 6.61 14.01
C ARG A 222 0.36 6.87 12.66
N TYR A 223 0.17 5.99 11.67
CA TYR A 223 0.69 6.23 10.32
C TYR A 223 -0.15 7.26 9.57
N ILE A 224 -1.47 7.25 9.76
CA ILE A 224 -2.38 8.24 9.17
C ILE A 224 -2.09 9.66 9.69
N GLU A 225 -1.81 9.81 10.98
CA GLU A 225 -1.47 11.10 11.61
C GLU A 225 -0.17 11.73 11.08
N ARG A 226 0.66 10.95 10.37
CA ARG A 226 1.96 11.40 9.83
C ARG A 226 1.91 11.76 8.34
N ILE A 227 0.76 11.60 7.68
CA ILE A 227 0.53 11.94 6.26
C ILE A 227 0.19 13.42 6.14
#